data_AF-A0A1G0CX13-F1
#
_entry.id   AF-A0A1G0CX13-F1
#
_cell.length_a   1.000
_cell.length_b   1.000
_cell.length_c   1.000
_cell.angle_alpha   90.00
_cell.angle_beta   90.00
_cell.angle_gamma   90.00
#
_symmetry.space_group_name_H-M   'P 1'
#
loop_
_entity.id
_entity.type
_entity.pdbx_description
1 polymer ?
#
loop_
_entity_poly.entity_id
_entity_poly.type
_entity_poly.pdbx_seq_one_letter_code
_entity_poly.pdbx_strand_id
1 'polypeptide(L)'
;MQMAQRGFTLIEIMVVVVIMGILAALVVPKLMGRTDDARIIAAKQDVATIMQGLKLYRLDNQRYPTTEQGLQALITKPISGPDANGWKTGGYLDKL
;
A
#
# COMPACT_ATOMS: atom_id res chain seq x y z
N MET A 1 -33.89 -33.17 43.25
CA MET A 1 -33.67 -31.84 43.85
C MET A 1 -33.31 -30.88 42.73
N GLN A 2 -34.17 -29.93 42.38
CA GLN A 2 -33.82 -28.86 41.43
C GLN A 2 -33.00 -27.81 42.18
N MET A 3 -31.74 -27.62 41.79
CA MET A 3 -30.95 -26.49 42.28
C MET A 3 -31.56 -25.20 41.72
N ALA A 4 -31.96 -24.29 42.60
CA ALA A 4 -32.45 -22.98 42.21
C ALA A 4 -31.31 -22.20 41.54
N GLN A 5 -31.49 -21.87 40.26
CA GLN A 5 -30.53 -21.08 39.50
C GLN A 5 -30.59 -19.63 40.01
N ARG A 6 -29.50 -19.16 40.62
CA ARG A 6 -29.40 -17.77 41.09
C ARG A 6 -29.29 -16.85 39.87
N GLY A 7 -30.23 -15.92 39.74
CA GLY A 7 -30.20 -14.86 38.73
C GLY A 7 -29.20 -13.75 39.07
N PHE A 8 -28.87 -12.94 38.08
CA PHE A 8 -27.95 -11.81 38.20
C PHE A 8 -28.51 -10.70 39.09
N THR A 9 -27.63 -10.00 39.81
CA THR A 9 -27.96 -8.81 40.58
C THR A 9 -27.90 -7.55 39.71
N LEU A 10 -28.64 -6.50 40.12
CA LEU A 10 -28.55 -5.18 39.47
C LEU A 10 -27.13 -4.61 39.53
N ILE A 11 -26.42 -4.84 40.63
CA ILE A 11 -25.03 -4.39 40.82
C ILE A 11 -24.10 -5.04 39.79
N GLU A 12 -24.25 -6.34 39.52
CA GLU A 12 -23.43 -7.02 38.49
C GLU A 12 -23.66 -6.40 37.10
N ILE A 13 -24.91 -6.13 36.74
CA ILE A 13 -25.23 -5.50 35.45
C ILE A 13 -24.63 -4.09 35.38
N MET A 14 -24.71 -3.31 36.46
CA MET A 14 -24.11 -1.98 36.52
C MET A 14 -22.59 -2.03 36.30
N VAL A 15 -21.89 -2.94 36.97
CA VAL A 15 -20.43 -3.11 36.82
C VAL A 15 -20.08 -3.49 35.38
N VAL A 16 -20.83 -4.40 34.75
CA VAL A 16 -20.59 -4.82 33.36
C VAL A 16 -20.77 -3.65 32.38
N VAL A 17 -21.84 -2.86 32.53
CA VAL A 17 -22.10 -1.71 31.65
C VAL A 17 -21.01 -0.64 31.80
N VAL A 18 -20.51 -0.42 33.01
CA VAL A 18 -19.38 0.50 33.26
C VAL A 18 -18.10 0.01 32.58
N ILE A 19 -17.75 -1.28 32.70
CA ILE A 19 -16.57 -1.86 32.04
C ILE A 19 -16.72 -1.75 30.52
N MET A 20 -17.89 -2.07 29.97
CA MET A 20 -18.18 -1.94 28.53
C MET A 20 -18.03 -0.49 28.05
N GLY A 21 -18.49 0.50 28.83
CA GLY A 21 -18.34 1.91 28.51
C GLY A 21 -16.88 2.37 28.46
N ILE A 22 -16.06 1.94 29.42
CA ILE A 22 -14.62 2.24 29.45
C ILE A 22 -13.90 1.62 28.25
N LEU A 23 -14.17 0.34 27.96
CA LEU A 23 -13.57 -0.35 26.82
C LEU A 23 -13.96 0.29 25.48
N ALA A 24 -15.23 0.68 25.32
CA ALA A 24 -15.71 1.34 24.11
C ALA A 24 -14.99 2.67 23.86
N ALA A 25 -14.74 3.47 24.91
CA ALA A 25 -14.05 4.75 24.80
C ALA A 25 -12.57 4.63 24.36
N LEU A 26 -11.89 3.54 24.72
CA LEU A 26 -10.46 3.34 24.46
C LEU A 26 -10.14 2.77 23.07
N VAL A 27 -11.08 2.06 22.44
CA VAL A 27 -10.80 1.30 21.19
C VAL A 27 -10.98 2.15 19.92
N VAL A 28 -11.81 3.19 19.96
CA VAL A 28 -12.18 4.01 18.77
C VAL A 28 -11.03 4.81 18.13
N PRO A 29 -10.10 5.47 18.87
CA PRO A 29 -9.21 6.46 18.25
C PRO A 29 -8.07 5.89 17.41
N LYS A 30 -7.91 4.56 17.29
CA LYS A 30 -6.66 3.94 16.80
C LYS A 30 -6.50 3.84 15.27
N LEU A 31 -7.47 4.30 14.48
CA LEU A 31 -7.54 4.00 13.04
C LEU A 31 -7.23 5.18 12.10
N MET A 32 -7.18 6.41 12.59
CA MET A 32 -7.42 7.58 11.72
C MET A 32 -6.18 8.33 11.21
N GLY A 33 -4.96 7.88 11.53
CA GLY A 33 -3.72 8.57 11.13
C GLY A 33 -2.69 7.76 10.32
N ARG A 34 -2.92 6.46 10.08
CA ARG A 34 -1.92 5.58 9.43
C ARG A 34 -2.02 5.51 7.91
N THR A 35 -3.10 6.02 7.32
CA THR A 35 -3.36 5.88 5.89
C THR A 35 -2.50 6.81 5.04
N ASP A 36 -2.25 8.03 5.51
CA ASP A 36 -1.50 9.02 4.74
C ASP A 36 0.01 8.74 4.77
N ASP A 37 0.55 8.36 5.92
CA ASP A 37 1.94 7.89 6.04
C ASP A 37 2.19 6.66 5.15
N ALA A 38 1.25 5.71 5.13
CA ALA A 38 1.35 4.53 4.27
C ALA A 38 1.35 4.90 2.78
N ARG A 39 0.54 5.87 2.35
CA ARG A 39 0.53 6.38 0.98
C ARG A 39 1.84 7.06 0.61
N ILE A 40 2.43 7.85 1.51
CA ILE A 40 3.73 8.49 1.29
C ILE A 40 4.83 7.43 1.15
N ILE A 41 4.83 6.40 1.98
CA ILE A 41 5.79 5.30 1.89
C ILE A 41 5.64 4.54 0.58
N ALA A 42 4.40 4.21 0.18
CA ALA A 42 4.13 3.54 -1.09
C ALA A 42 4.63 4.37 -2.28
N ALA A 43 4.31 5.67 -2.33
CA ALA A 43 4.78 6.55 -3.40
C ALA A 43 6.32 6.63 -3.48
N LYS A 44 7.02 6.64 -2.34
CA LYS A 44 8.49 6.59 -2.32
C LYS A 44 9.02 5.28 -2.91
N GLN A 45 8.37 4.17 -2.61
CA GLN A 45 8.74 2.86 -3.14
C GLN A 45 8.47 2.76 -4.65
N ASP A 46 7.34 3.30 -5.12
CA ASP A 46 7.01 3.34 -6.55
C ASP A 46 8.04 4.16 -7.32
N VAL A 47 8.39 5.35 -6.82
CA VAL A 47 9.44 6.19 -7.41
C VAL A 47 10.79 5.48 -7.45
N ALA A 48 11.19 4.80 -6.36
CA ALA A 48 12.44 4.04 -6.33
C ALA A 48 12.46 2.92 -7.38
N THR A 49 11.34 2.23 -7.55
CA THR A 49 11.17 1.14 -8.52
C THR A 49 11.25 1.68 -9.96
N ILE A 50 10.55 2.79 -10.25
CA ILE A 50 10.61 3.46 -11.56
C ILE A 50 12.04 3.93 -11.86
N MET A 51 12.73 4.52 -10.88
CA MET A 51 14.12 4.96 -11.03
C MET A 51 15.07 3.81 -11.34
N GLN A 52 14.87 2.63 -10.74
CA GLN A 52 15.65 1.45 -11.07
C GLN A 52 15.37 0.98 -12.50
N GLY A 53 14.11 0.93 -12.92
CA GLY A 53 13.72 0.61 -14.30
C GLY A 53 14.37 1.56 -15.32
N LEU A 54 14.36 2.87 -15.05
CA LEU A 54 15.01 3.88 -15.89
C LEU A 54 16.53 3.66 -16.00
N LYS A 55 17.20 3.33 -14.89
CA LYS A 55 18.65 3.05 -14.91
C LYS A 55 18.98 1.82 -15.74
N LEU A 56 18.18 0.76 -15.64
CA LEU A 56 18.35 -0.44 -16.47
C LEU A 56 18.09 -0.15 -17.95
N TYR A 57 17.02 0.59 -18.27
CA TYR A 57 16.76 1.03 -19.63
C TYR A 57 17.95 1.80 -20.20
N ARG A 58 18.52 2.72 -19.42
CA ARG A 58 19.71 3.48 -19.82
C ARG A 58 20.95 2.62 -19.97
N LEU A 59 21.14 1.60 -19.12
CA LEU A 59 22.25 0.69 -19.23
C LEU A 59 22.22 -0.03 -20.59
N ASP A 60 21.04 -0.51 -20.99
CA ASP A 60 20.89 -1.30 -22.21
C ASP A 60 20.84 -0.45 -23.48
N ASN A 61 20.22 0.74 -23.41
CA ASN A 61 19.98 1.60 -24.58
C ASN A 61 20.92 2.81 -24.63
N GLN A 62 21.82 2.94 -23.66
CA GLN A 62 22.77 4.05 -23.48
C GLN A 62 22.11 5.43 -23.30
N ARG A 63 20.78 5.49 -23.16
CA ARG A 63 19.97 6.71 -23.00
C ARG A 63 18.73 6.42 -22.17
N TYR A 64 18.15 7.43 -21.54
CA TYR A 64 16.81 7.32 -20.96
C TYR A 64 15.73 7.40 -22.05
N PRO A 65 14.49 6.96 -21.77
CA PRO A 65 13.35 7.20 -22.65
C PRO A 65 13.14 8.70 -22.87
N THR A 66 12.64 9.08 -24.05
CA THR A 66 12.24 10.47 -24.31
C THR A 66 10.91 10.79 -23.64
N THR A 67 10.56 12.07 -23.58
CA THR A 67 9.26 12.52 -23.05
C THR A 67 8.09 11.91 -23.84
N GLU A 68 8.23 11.79 -25.16
CA GLU A 68 7.21 11.21 -26.04
C GLU A 68 7.05 9.70 -25.83
N GLN A 69 8.14 9.00 -25.53
CA GLN A 69 8.12 7.58 -25.17
C GLN A 69 7.55 7.35 -23.76
N GLY A 70 7.83 8.28 -22.85
CA GLY A 70 7.35 8.27 -21.47
C GLY A 70 7.82 7.06 -20.65
N LEU A 71 7.18 6.84 -19.50
CA LEU A 71 7.42 5.66 -18.67
C LEU A 71 6.89 4.36 -19.28
N GLN A 72 6.02 4.45 -20.29
CA GLN A 72 5.50 3.29 -21.01
C GLN A 72 6.62 2.50 -21.70
N ALA A 73 7.73 3.15 -22.06
CA ALA A 73 8.94 2.50 -22.57
C ALA A 73 9.59 1.50 -21.58
N LEU A 74 9.24 1.59 -20.29
CA LEU A 74 9.68 0.65 -19.26
C LEU A 74 8.87 -0.65 -19.27
N ILE A 75 7.67 -0.67 -19.85
CA ILE A 75 6.80 -1.87 -19.88
C ILE A 75 6.80 -2.46 -21.28
N THR A 76 6.68 -1.62 -22.31
CA THR A 76 6.56 -2.02 -23.71
C THR A 76 7.65 -1.38 -24.54
N LYS A 77 8.22 -2.14 -25.49
CA LYS A 77 9.26 -1.62 -26.39
C LYS A 77 8.74 -0.37 -27.13
N PRO A 78 9.44 0.77 -27.06
CA PRO A 78 9.02 1.97 -27.76
C PRO A 78 9.14 1.76 -29.28
N ILE A 79 8.10 2.19 -30.00
CA ILE A 79 8.02 2.15 -31.47
C ILE A 79 8.22 3.53 -32.12
N SER A 80 8.24 4.58 -31.30
CA SER A 80 8.41 5.98 -31.71
C SER A 80 9.67 6.56 -31.07
N GLY A 81 10.28 7.53 -31.75
CA GLY A 81 11.52 8.15 -31.29
C GLY A 81 12.77 7.30 -31.55
N PRO A 82 13.85 7.49 -30.79
CA PRO A 82 15.10 6.75 -30.98
C PRO A 82 14.94 5.25 -30.75
N ASP A 83 15.51 4.43 -31.64
CA ASP A 83 15.46 2.99 -31.51
C ASP A 83 16.05 2.50 -30.19
N ALA A 84 15.32 1.60 -29.53
CA ALA A 84 15.72 0.91 -28.31
C ALA A 84 16.21 -0.51 -28.67
N ASN A 85 17.35 -0.59 -29.34
CA ASN A 85 17.91 -1.85 -29.83
C ASN A 85 18.35 -2.79 -28.70
N GLY A 86 18.73 -2.23 -27.55
CA GLY A 86 19.08 -2.99 -26.35
C GLY A 86 17.88 -3.33 -25.46
N TRP A 87 16.66 -2.95 -25.84
CA TRP A 87 15.48 -3.12 -24.98
C TRP A 87 15.27 -4.57 -24.56
N LYS A 88 15.25 -4.80 -23.25
CA LYS A 88 15.11 -6.12 -22.65
C LYS A 88 13.73 -6.72 -22.93
N THR A 89 13.68 -7.92 -23.51
CA THR A 89 12.44 -8.67 -23.71
C THR A 89 11.68 -8.86 -22.39
N GLY A 90 10.41 -8.46 -22.37
CA GLY A 90 9.57 -8.46 -21.17
C GLY A 90 9.58 -7.14 -20.38
N GLY A 91 10.42 -6.17 -20.76
CA GLY A 91 10.46 -4.85 -20.14
C GLY A 91 11.28 -4.78 -18.86
N TYR A 92 11.19 -3.61 -18.24
CA TYR A 92 11.90 -3.20 -17.02
C TYR A 92 10.96 -3.07 -15.81
N LEU A 93 9.65 -2.95 -16.06
CA LEU A 93 8.57 -2.94 -15.07
C LEU A 93 7.42 -3.80 -15.56
N ASP A 94 6.72 -4.45 -14.63
CA ASP A 94 5.51 -5.24 -14.94
C ASP A 94 4.28 -4.34 -15.14
N LYS A 95 4.21 -3.22 -14.40
CA LYS A 95 3.10 -2.24 -14.44
C LYS A 95 3.53 -0.88 -13.86
N LEU A 96 2.70 0.14 -14.11
CA LEU A 96 2.75 1.46 -13.48
C LEU A 96 1.66 1.60 -12.41
#